data_AF-A0A968F083-F1
#
_entry.id   AF-A0A968F083-F1
#
_cell.length_a   1.000
_cell.length_b   1.000
_cell.length_c   1.000
_cell.angle_alpha   90.00
_cell.angle_beta   90.00
_cell.angle_gamma   90.00
#
_symmetry.space_group_name_H-M   'P 1'
#
loop_
_entity.id
_entity.type
_entity.pdbx_description
1 polymer ?
#
loop_
_entity_poly.entity_id
_entity_poly.type
_entity_poly.pdbx_seq_one_letter_code
_entity_poly.pdbx_strand_id
1 'polypeptide(L)'
;MPVIKHQEVCSMCDGTGLYIGMAEKSGAAIICHNCDGNGEVTFIHKYKELRGGRVYRYGIRRVFKKNPGILIVEDSRYKLEDFGGMPYEDWYAGKSFPKQHEMRFVVCPAWWYRKINWDECNTNLLGSRYSDCKFFNQKKICWSRWDQERNNEGV
;
A
#
# COMPACT_ATOMS: atom_id res chain seq x y z
N MET A 1 -26.57 -9.89 -1.83
CA MET A 1 -25.14 -9.91 -1.45
C MET A 1 -25.07 -10.30 0.01
N PRO A 2 -24.23 -11.27 0.40
CA PRO A 2 -24.03 -11.63 1.80
C PRO A 2 -23.64 -10.43 2.66
N VAL A 3 -24.05 -10.46 3.93
CA VAL A 3 -23.84 -9.41 4.90
C VAL A 3 -23.40 -10.04 6.21
N ILE A 4 -22.28 -9.56 6.78
CA ILE A 4 -21.94 -9.79 8.17
C ILE A 4 -22.49 -8.61 8.96
N LYS A 5 -23.38 -8.89 9.90
CA LYS A 5 -23.87 -7.92 10.89
C LYS A 5 -23.22 -8.26 12.22
N HIS A 6 -22.51 -7.30 12.80
CA HIS A 6 -21.94 -7.43 14.13
C HIS A 6 -22.46 -6.28 14.98
N GLN A 7 -23.03 -6.61 16.14
CA GLN A 7 -23.31 -5.62 17.18
C GLN A 7 -22.13 -5.65 18.14
N GLU A 8 -21.54 -4.49 18.37
CA GLU A 8 -20.42 -4.33 19.28
C GLU A 8 -20.66 -3.16 20.22
N VAL A 9 -20.00 -3.24 21.37
CA VAL A 9 -19.98 -2.15 22.35
C VAL A 9 -19.33 -0.93 21.71
N CYS A 10 -19.96 0.24 21.84
CA CYS A 10 -19.40 1.47 21.32
C CYS A 10 -18.08 1.80 22.05
N SER A 11 -16.96 1.73 21.32
CA SER A 11 -15.62 1.97 21.87
C SER A 11 -15.34 3.43 22.25
N MET A 12 -16.21 4.38 21.89
CA MET A 12 -16.05 5.78 22.27
C MET A 12 -16.65 6.12 23.64
N CYS A 13 -17.62 5.33 24.11
CA CYS A 13 -18.28 5.53 25.39
C CYS A 13 -18.27 4.27 26.26
N ASP A 14 -17.50 3.26 25.87
CA ASP A 14 -17.40 1.95 26.52
C ASP A 14 -18.76 1.33 26.86
N GLY A 15 -19.74 1.51 25.96
CA GLY A 15 -21.07 0.92 26.12
C GLY A 15 -22.08 1.72 26.93
N THR A 16 -21.66 2.83 27.52
CA THR A 16 -22.54 3.62 28.38
C THR A 16 -23.57 4.46 27.62
N GLY A 17 -23.33 4.70 26.33
CA GLY A 17 -24.09 5.68 25.55
C GLY A 17 -23.74 7.14 25.89
N LEU A 18 -22.88 7.37 26.89
CA LEU A 18 -22.57 8.70 27.40
C LEU A 18 -21.08 8.99 27.23
N TYR A 19 -20.76 10.18 26.75
CA TYR A 19 -19.41 10.67 26.62
C TYR A 19 -19.15 11.74 27.68
N ILE A 20 -18.02 11.63 28.37
CA ILE A 20 -17.51 12.62 29.32
C ILE A 20 -16.12 13.02 28.84
N GLY A 21 -16.02 14.21 28.26
CA GLY A 21 -14.76 14.78 27.80
C GLY A 21 -14.20 15.77 28.81
N MET A 22 -13.36 16.69 28.32
CA MET A 22 -12.69 17.68 29.16
C MET A 22 -13.62 18.81 29.65
N ALA A 23 -14.77 19.01 29.00
CA ALA A 23 -15.68 20.11 29.27
C ALA A 23 -16.83 19.72 30.21
N GLU A 24 -17.16 18.43 30.28
CA GLU A 24 -18.25 17.89 31.07
C GLU A 24 -17.78 17.71 32.54
N LYS A 25 -18.13 18.68 33.39
CA LYS A 25 -17.77 18.69 34.83
C LYS A 25 -19.00 18.47 35.71
N SER A 26 -18.75 18.22 37.00
CA SER A 26 -19.80 18.16 38.04
C SER A 26 -20.91 17.14 37.77
N GLY A 27 -20.55 15.96 37.26
CA GLY A 27 -21.50 14.88 36.95
C GLY A 27 -22.29 15.07 35.64
N ALA A 28 -21.95 16.08 34.84
CA ALA A 28 -22.50 16.21 33.49
C ALA A 28 -21.90 15.16 32.55
N ALA A 29 -22.70 14.71 31.60
CA ALA A 29 -22.29 13.89 30.46
C ALA A 29 -23.11 14.30 29.23
N ILE A 30 -22.62 14.00 28.04
CA ILE A 30 -23.35 14.23 26.79
C ILE A 30 -23.61 12.91 26.09
N ILE A 31 -24.63 12.88 25.23
CA ILE A 31 -24.95 11.71 24.40
C ILE A 31 -23.76 11.41 23.49
N CYS A 32 -23.28 10.17 23.50
CA CYS A 32 -22.18 9.75 22.65
C CYS A 32 -22.61 9.79 21.18
N HIS A 33 -22.01 10.69 20.40
CA HIS A 33 -22.36 10.89 18.98
C HIS A 33 -22.19 9.63 18.12
N ASN A 34 -21.26 8.73 18.49
CA ASN A 34 -20.93 7.57 17.67
C ASN A 34 -22.01 6.49 17.72
N CYS A 35 -22.72 6.40 18.85
CA CYS A 35 -23.76 5.40 19.08
C CYS A 35 -25.14 6.04 19.34
N ASP A 36 -25.23 7.37 19.26
CA ASP A 36 -26.45 8.12 19.52
C ASP A 36 -27.13 7.75 20.86
N GLY A 37 -26.31 7.50 21.88
CA GLY A 37 -26.79 7.23 23.25
C GLY A 37 -27.17 5.78 23.56
N ASN A 38 -27.14 4.87 22.58
CA ASN A 38 -27.57 3.48 22.81
C ASN A 38 -26.48 2.57 23.42
N GLY A 39 -25.21 3.01 23.43
CA GLY A 39 -24.08 2.21 23.89
C GLY A 39 -23.58 1.13 22.92
N GLU A 40 -24.23 0.92 21.79
CA GLU A 40 -23.90 -0.10 20.80
C GLU A 40 -23.75 0.47 19.38
N VAL A 41 -22.84 -0.11 18.60
CA VAL A 41 -22.75 0.18 17.17
C VAL A 41 -23.00 -1.09 16.37
N THR A 42 -23.71 -0.94 15.26
CA THR A 42 -23.95 -2.05 14.33
C THR A 42 -23.02 -1.88 13.13
N PHE A 43 -22.00 -2.73 13.05
CA PHE A 43 -21.15 -2.84 11.88
C PHE A 43 -21.81 -3.73 10.82
N ILE A 44 -22.02 -3.18 9.63
CA ILE A 44 -22.61 -3.89 8.49
C ILE A 44 -21.56 -4.00 7.38
N HIS A 45 -20.96 -5.17 7.24
CA HIS A 45 -20.03 -5.45 6.15
C HIS A 45 -20.74 -6.19 5.02
N LYS A 46 -20.96 -5.49 3.91
CA LYS A 46 -21.46 -6.09 2.66
C LYS A 46 -20.27 -6.63 1.87
N TYR A 47 -20.30 -7.91 1.52
CA TYR A 47 -19.23 -8.56 0.77
C TYR A 47 -19.76 -9.43 -0.36
N LYS A 48 -18.86 -9.82 -1.25
CA LYS A 48 -19.08 -10.91 -2.21
C LYS A 48 -18.23 -12.08 -1.76
N GLU A 49 -18.83 -13.26 -1.68
CA GLU A 49 -18.09 -14.49 -1.42
C GLU A 49 -17.07 -14.73 -2.52
N LEU A 50 -15.85 -15.08 -2.11
CA LEU A 50 -14.86 -15.63 -3.02
C LEU A 50 -15.11 -17.13 -3.13
N ARG A 51 -15.73 -17.58 -4.22
CA ARG A 51 -16.06 -19.00 -4.46
C ARG A 51 -14.92 -19.76 -5.16
N GLY A 52 -13.68 -19.51 -4.74
CA GLY A 52 -12.49 -20.10 -5.34
C GLY A 52 -11.27 -19.20 -5.24
N GLY A 53 -10.47 -19.19 -6.31
CA GLY A 53 -9.29 -18.35 -6.43
C GLY A 53 -9.60 -16.91 -6.87
N ARG A 54 -8.60 -16.28 -7.50
CA ARG A 54 -8.73 -14.93 -8.08
C ARG A 54 -9.88 -14.89 -9.09
N VAL A 55 -10.55 -13.75 -9.19
CA VAL A 55 -11.56 -13.50 -10.23
C VAL A 55 -10.87 -12.84 -11.42
N TYR A 56 -11.07 -13.39 -12.63
CA TYR A 56 -10.48 -12.85 -13.85
C TYR A 56 -11.00 -11.44 -14.13
N ARG A 57 -10.10 -10.54 -14.50
CA ARG A 57 -10.39 -9.14 -14.83
C ARG A 57 -9.97 -8.88 -16.27
N TYR A 58 -10.97 -8.76 -17.13
CA TYR A 58 -10.78 -8.46 -18.54
C TYR A 58 -10.05 -7.12 -18.75
N GLY A 59 -9.23 -7.06 -19.80
CA GLY A 59 -8.48 -5.87 -20.21
C GLY A 59 -7.16 -5.64 -19.47
N ILE A 60 -6.81 -6.47 -18.48
CA ILE A 60 -5.51 -6.40 -17.81
C ILE A 60 -4.50 -7.25 -18.56
N ARG A 61 -3.40 -6.64 -19.02
CA ARG A 61 -2.31 -7.34 -19.72
C ARG A 61 -1.14 -7.67 -18.82
N ARG A 62 -0.87 -6.82 -17.83
CA ARG A 62 0.33 -6.88 -16.99
C ARG A 62 0.02 -6.47 -15.56
N VAL A 63 0.69 -7.12 -14.60
CA VAL A 63 0.56 -6.83 -13.16
C VAL A 63 1.90 -6.37 -12.63
N PHE A 64 1.87 -5.29 -11.84
CA PHE A 64 3.03 -4.74 -11.17
C PHE A 64 2.91 -4.99 -9.67
N LYS A 65 4.02 -5.36 -9.02
CA LYS A 65 4.00 -5.69 -7.59
C LYS A 65 3.64 -4.50 -6.69
N LYS A 66 3.96 -3.28 -7.14
CA LYS A 66 3.61 -2.01 -6.49
C LYS A 66 3.72 -0.86 -7.48
N ASN A 67 3.16 0.29 -7.12
CA ASN A 67 3.34 1.55 -7.83
C ASN A 67 4.10 2.54 -6.91
N PRO A 68 5.30 3.02 -7.30
CA PRO A 68 6.08 3.98 -6.52
C PRO A 68 5.57 5.44 -6.60
N GLY A 69 4.38 5.67 -7.17
CA GLY A 69 3.78 6.99 -7.37
C GLY A 69 4.01 7.56 -8.77
N ILE A 70 4.03 6.72 -9.79
CA ILE A 70 4.27 7.11 -11.18
C ILE A 70 3.06 6.78 -12.08
N LEU A 71 2.97 7.48 -13.20
CA LEU A 71 2.10 7.10 -14.30
C LEU A 71 2.69 5.89 -15.04
N ILE A 72 1.91 4.82 -15.17
CA ILE A 72 2.27 3.63 -15.94
C ILE A 72 1.32 3.57 -17.12
N VAL A 73 1.85 3.83 -18.31
CA VAL A 73 1.08 3.89 -19.54
C VAL A 73 1.93 3.34 -20.68
N GLU A 74 1.27 2.69 -21.64
CA GLU A 74 1.88 2.29 -22.90
C GLU A 74 1.59 3.36 -23.94
N ASP A 75 2.65 3.83 -24.60
CA ASP A 75 2.58 4.84 -25.67
C ASP A 75 3.65 4.54 -26.73
N SER A 76 3.92 5.49 -27.62
CA SER A 76 4.95 5.31 -28.66
C SER A 76 6.39 5.22 -28.11
N ARG A 77 6.62 5.56 -26.84
CA ARG A 77 7.93 5.58 -26.18
C ARG A 77 8.13 4.40 -25.24
N TYR A 78 7.07 3.93 -24.60
CA TYR A 78 7.15 2.90 -23.57
C TYR A 78 6.13 1.79 -23.77
N LYS A 79 6.59 0.55 -23.56
CA LYS A 79 5.75 -0.65 -23.40
C LYS A 79 5.54 -0.95 -21.93
N LEU A 80 4.47 -1.69 -21.60
CA LEU A 80 4.24 -2.11 -20.20
C LEU A 80 5.39 -2.96 -19.63
N GLU A 81 6.07 -3.73 -20.48
CA GLU A 81 7.23 -4.55 -20.15
C GLU A 81 8.42 -3.73 -19.62
N ASP A 82 8.58 -2.50 -20.11
CA ASP A 82 9.69 -1.62 -19.73
C ASP A 82 9.66 -1.23 -18.24
N PHE A 83 8.48 -1.36 -17.61
CA PHE A 83 8.26 -1.11 -16.19
C PHE A 83 8.45 -2.35 -15.31
N GLY A 84 8.89 -3.49 -15.84
CA GLY A 84 9.06 -4.73 -15.05
C GLY A 84 7.73 -5.47 -14.85
N GLY A 85 7.43 -5.96 -13.65
CA GLY A 85 6.20 -6.72 -13.38
C GLY A 85 6.14 -8.10 -14.06
N MET A 86 4.93 -8.61 -14.33
CA MET A 86 4.72 -9.90 -14.99
C MET A 86 3.40 -9.93 -15.80
N PRO A 87 3.26 -10.85 -16.77
CA PRO A 87 2.00 -11.03 -17.51
C PRO A 87 0.80 -11.30 -16.60
N TYR A 88 -0.38 -10.81 -16.98
CA TYR A 88 -1.60 -11.00 -16.19
C TYR A 88 -1.96 -12.47 -16.02
N GLU A 89 -1.84 -13.26 -17.08
CA GLU A 89 -2.14 -14.69 -17.04
C GLU A 89 -1.25 -15.46 -16.07
N ASP A 90 0.04 -15.12 -16.02
CA ASP A 90 0.98 -15.72 -15.07
C ASP A 90 0.62 -15.35 -13.63
N TRP A 91 0.27 -14.08 -13.39
CA TRP A 91 -0.21 -13.65 -12.08
C TRP A 91 -1.52 -14.35 -11.72
N TYR A 92 -2.48 -14.42 -12.64
CA TYR A 92 -3.77 -15.04 -12.40
C TYR A 92 -3.63 -16.54 -12.07
N ALA A 93 -2.73 -17.23 -12.76
CA ALA A 93 -2.38 -18.64 -12.53
C ALA A 93 -1.62 -18.90 -11.21
N GLY A 94 -1.28 -17.87 -10.44
CA GLY A 94 -0.62 -18.05 -9.14
C GLY A 94 0.90 -18.06 -9.18
N LYS A 95 1.53 -17.74 -10.31
CA LYS A 95 3.01 -17.70 -10.38
C LYS A 95 3.56 -16.56 -9.52
N SER A 96 4.72 -16.81 -8.92
CA SER A 96 5.49 -15.79 -8.23
C SER A 96 6.04 -14.76 -9.22
N PHE A 97 6.18 -13.51 -8.76
CA PHE A 97 6.84 -12.48 -9.55
C PHE A 97 8.28 -12.91 -9.91
N PRO A 98 8.73 -12.66 -11.15
CA PRO A 98 10.08 -13.00 -11.56
C PRO A 98 11.13 -12.18 -10.76
N LYS A 99 12.37 -12.68 -10.77
CA LYS A 99 13.53 -11.82 -10.46
C LYS A 99 13.51 -10.64 -11.44
N GLN A 100 13.87 -9.44 -10.98
CA GLN A 100 13.81 -8.20 -11.77
C GLN A 100 12.40 -7.69 -12.12
N HIS A 101 11.38 -8.02 -11.33
CA HIS A 101 10.04 -7.42 -11.47
C HIS A 101 9.97 -5.92 -11.11
N GLU A 102 11.09 -5.30 -10.71
CA GLU A 102 11.13 -3.92 -10.25
C GLU A 102 11.04 -2.91 -11.40
N MET A 103 10.50 -1.71 -11.12
CA MET A 103 10.38 -0.61 -12.08
C MET A 103 11.71 0.14 -12.28
N ARG A 104 12.81 -0.59 -12.53
CA ARG A 104 14.19 -0.10 -12.42
C ARG A 104 14.50 1.10 -13.32
N PHE A 105 13.78 1.23 -14.43
CA PHE A 105 13.91 2.34 -15.37
C PHE A 105 13.52 3.71 -14.76
N VAL A 106 12.52 3.71 -13.87
CA VAL A 106 11.86 4.94 -13.38
C VAL A 106 12.10 5.20 -11.89
N VAL A 107 12.47 4.18 -11.12
CA VAL A 107 12.64 4.26 -9.67
C VAL A 107 14.04 3.78 -9.25
N CYS A 108 14.61 4.34 -8.19
CA CYS A 108 15.85 3.82 -7.58
C CYS A 108 15.55 2.71 -6.57
N PRO A 109 16.52 1.85 -6.20
CA PRO A 109 16.29 0.79 -5.24
C PRO A 109 15.88 1.31 -3.85
N ALA A 110 16.49 2.41 -3.37
CA ALA A 110 16.18 3.01 -2.07
C ALA A 110 14.70 3.38 -1.93
N TRP A 111 14.14 4.01 -2.97
CA TRP A 111 12.72 4.34 -3.01
C TRP A 111 11.83 3.10 -3.17
N TRP A 112 12.28 2.13 -3.96
CA TRP A 112 11.54 0.89 -4.16
C TRP A 112 11.41 0.10 -2.86
N TYR A 113 12.50 -0.20 -2.17
CA TYR A 113 12.47 -1.07 -0.99
C TYR A 113 12.23 -0.33 0.33
N ARG A 114 12.40 1.00 0.39
CA ARG A 114 12.23 1.84 1.59
C ARG A 114 13.00 1.36 2.84
N LYS A 115 14.02 0.51 2.65
CA LYS A 115 14.80 -0.14 3.71
C LYS A 115 16.31 -0.15 3.41
N ILE A 116 16.76 0.64 2.45
CA ILE A 116 18.18 0.75 2.13
C ILE A 116 18.79 1.79 3.05
N ASN A 117 19.85 1.38 3.74
CA ASN A 117 20.61 2.25 4.64
C ASN A 117 21.90 2.71 3.97
N TRP A 118 21.75 3.47 2.87
CA TRP A 118 22.87 4.17 2.26
C TRP A 118 22.88 5.60 2.78
N ASP A 119 23.98 6.03 3.39
CA ASP A 119 24.09 7.34 4.03
C ASP A 119 23.72 8.49 3.07
N GLU A 120 24.09 8.38 1.80
CA GLU A 120 23.76 9.38 0.79
C GLU A 120 22.27 9.47 0.45
N CYS A 121 21.47 8.45 0.81
CA CYS A 121 20.02 8.44 0.64
C CYS A 121 19.28 9.00 1.86
N ASN A 122 19.93 9.03 3.03
CA ASN A 122 19.33 9.52 4.28
C ASN A 122 19.26 11.06 4.37
N THR A 123 20.05 11.77 3.55
CA THR A 123 20.16 13.24 3.57
C THR A 123 18.96 13.97 2.95
N ASN A 124 18.02 13.26 2.29
CA ASN A 124 16.87 13.83 1.59
C ASN A 124 15.50 13.37 2.15
N LEU A 125 15.45 12.75 3.33
CA LEU A 125 14.23 12.08 3.80
C LEU A 125 13.18 13.02 4.44
N LEU A 126 13.55 14.22 4.86
CA LEU A 126 12.61 15.19 5.43
C LEU A 126 12.32 16.32 4.42
N GLY A 127 11.15 16.23 3.77
CA GLY A 127 10.59 17.30 2.94
C GLY A 127 11.07 17.39 1.49
N SER A 128 12.00 16.54 1.04
CA SER A 128 12.51 16.54 -0.35
C SER A 128 11.75 15.54 -1.24
N ARG A 129 11.61 15.84 -2.53
CA ARG A 129 10.98 14.94 -3.51
C ARG A 129 11.99 13.90 -4.01
N TYR A 130 11.50 12.75 -4.46
CA TYR A 130 12.34 11.72 -5.11
C TYR A 130 13.17 12.29 -6.27
N SER A 131 12.61 13.24 -7.03
CA SER A 131 13.28 13.96 -8.12
C SER A 131 14.49 14.78 -7.69
N ASP A 132 14.59 15.13 -6.40
CA ASP A 132 15.61 16.07 -5.89
C ASP A 132 16.91 15.34 -5.53
N CYS A 133 16.91 14.00 -5.60
CA CYS A 133 18.11 13.22 -5.39
C CYS A 133 19.18 13.54 -6.45
N LYS A 134 20.41 13.87 -6.01
CA LYS A 134 21.56 14.14 -6.90
C LYS A 134 21.90 12.98 -7.86
N PHE A 135 21.50 11.76 -7.50
CA PHE A 135 21.68 10.56 -8.32
C PHE A 135 20.43 10.17 -9.11
N PHE A 136 19.41 11.04 -9.19
CA PHE A 136 18.16 10.73 -9.86
C PHE A 136 18.35 10.31 -11.33
N ASN A 137 19.30 10.89 -12.06
CA ASN A 137 19.59 10.48 -13.44
C ASN A 137 20.55 9.28 -13.53
N GLN A 138 21.10 8.84 -12.41
CA GLN A 138 22.08 7.74 -12.30
C GLN A 138 21.49 6.49 -11.61
N LYS A 139 20.17 6.31 -11.66
CA LYS A 139 19.46 5.15 -11.06
C LYS A 139 20.09 3.80 -11.41
N LYS A 140 20.60 3.65 -12.64
CA LYS A 140 21.26 2.43 -13.09
C LYS A 140 22.43 2.05 -12.19
N ILE A 141 23.25 3.03 -11.78
CA ILE A 141 24.38 2.82 -10.87
C ILE A 141 23.88 2.37 -9.49
N CYS A 142 22.82 3.01 -8.98
CA CYS A 142 22.20 2.57 -7.73
C CYS A 142 21.70 1.12 -7.83
N TRP A 143 21.04 0.73 -8.92
CA TRP A 143 20.60 -0.66 -9.12
C TRP A 143 21.76 -1.63 -9.21
N SER A 144 22.85 -1.29 -9.90
CA SER A 144 24.05 -2.13 -9.96
C SER A 144 24.66 -2.35 -8.57
N ARG A 145 24.77 -1.30 -7.76
CA ARG A 145 25.23 -1.40 -6.36
C ARG A 145 24.30 -2.31 -5.55
N TRP A 146 22.99 -2.10 -5.64
CA TRP A 146 21.99 -2.92 -4.95
C TRP A 146 22.08 -4.40 -5.32
N ASP A 147 22.21 -4.71 -6.61
CA ASP A 147 22.35 -6.10 -7.07
C ASP A 147 23.65 -6.74 -6.56
N GLN A 148 24.76 -5.98 -6.53
CA GLN A 148 26.04 -6.46 -5.97
C GLN A 148 25.93 -6.76 -4.46
N GLU A 149 25.38 -5.82 -3.68
CA GLU A 149 25.20 -5.99 -2.24
C GLU A 149 24.32 -7.21 -1.92
N ARG A 150 23.20 -7.38 -2.64
CA ARG A 150 22.31 -8.54 -2.44
C ARG A 150 22.90 -9.88 -2.89
N ASN A 151 23.69 -9.90 -3.96
CA ASN A 151 24.34 -11.13 -4.39
C ASN A 151 25.42 -11.58 -3.39
N ASN A 152 26.05 -10.64 -2.69
CA ASN A 152 27.03 -10.92 -1.64
C ASN A 152 26.40 -11.37 -0.31
N GLU A 153 25.12 -11.07 -0.09
CA GLU A 153 24.36 -11.52 1.09
C GLU A 153 23.83 -12.96 0.99
N GLY A 154 24.08 -13.67 -0.13
CA GLY A 154 23.87 -15.12 -0.22
C GLY A 154 22.43 -15.60 -0.04
N VAL A 155 21.44 -14.89 -0.62
CA VAL A 155 20.02 -15.33 -0.70
C VAL A 155 19.59 -15.65 -2.12
#